data_AF-A0A3P1SQ48-F1
#
_entry.id   AF-A0A3P1SQ48-F1
#
_cell.length_a   1.000
_cell.length_b   1.000
_cell.length_c   1.000
_cell.angle_alpha   90.00
_cell.angle_beta   90.00
_cell.angle_gamma   90.00
#
_symmetry.space_group_name_H-M   'P 1'
#
loop_
_entity.id
_entity.type
_entity.pdbx_description
1 polymer ?
#
loop_
_entity_poly.entity_id
_entity_poly.type
_entity_poly.pdbx_seq_one_letter_code
_entity_poly.pdbx_strand_id
1 'polypeptide(L)'
;MTLYKNIPFILLSLAFILVSCKYENKEKDFCKEDLKAKKMMQGVWYDELEDNVVFSVNGDTIFYPDSISLPVAFTVINDSLCLNGAIMTKYPIKNLTEHLLIFKNQNGDEIKLFKDENASSKKVDLVKYNRHVAINQHRIIKKDTVVMLEGVKNHIYIQVNPTTYKVSKSNYDNEGVRVDNIYYDNTVSICIVKNSVKTFIHDFHKKEFLGTIPSGIIQQSILNDIIYEGHDSDGFHFYATMGIPDTPSNYIAEIIVSYNNKHTISKIMN
;
A
#
# COMPACT_ATOMS: atom_id res chain seq x y z
N MET A 1 -22.94 -24.78 73.27
CA MET A 1 -21.55 -24.30 73.25
C MET A 1 -20.76 -25.14 72.24
N THR A 2 -21.05 -24.92 70.96
CA THR A 2 -20.60 -25.72 69.82
C THR A 2 -19.68 -24.87 68.97
N LEU A 3 -18.39 -24.85 69.31
CA LEU A 3 -17.41 -23.93 68.73
C LEU A 3 -16.08 -24.64 68.45
N TYR A 4 -16.11 -25.90 68.03
CA TYR A 4 -14.89 -26.66 67.71
C TYR A 4 -15.09 -27.70 66.58
N LYS A 5 -16.01 -27.45 65.63
CA LYS A 5 -16.26 -28.40 64.51
C LYS A 5 -15.89 -27.91 63.11
N ASN A 6 -15.43 -26.66 62.97
CA ASN A 6 -15.11 -26.06 61.65
C ASN A 6 -13.63 -25.64 61.49
N ILE A 7 -12.76 -25.94 62.47
CA ILE A 7 -11.34 -25.55 62.44
C ILE A 7 -10.52 -26.25 61.34
N PRO A 8 -10.73 -27.54 60.97
CA PRO A 8 -9.92 -28.15 59.92
C PRO A 8 -10.32 -27.67 58.51
N PHE A 9 -11.51 -27.08 58.35
CA PHE A 9 -11.96 -26.54 57.06
C PHE A 9 -11.45 -25.11 56.80
N ILE A 10 -11.23 -24.32 57.86
CA ILE A 10 -10.71 -22.95 57.76
C ILE A 10 -9.18 -22.94 57.51
N LEU A 11 -8.45 -23.95 58.02
CA LEU A 11 -7.02 -24.08 57.73
C LEU A 11 -6.73 -24.59 56.30
N LEU A 12 -7.66 -25.32 55.67
CA LEU A 12 -7.50 -25.82 54.30
C LEU A 12 -7.82 -24.75 53.23
N SER A 13 -8.62 -23.72 53.57
CA SER A 13 -8.89 -22.59 52.68
C SER A 13 -7.80 -21.51 52.68
N LEU A 14 -6.92 -21.47 53.69
CA LEU A 14 -5.81 -20.50 53.75
C LEU A 14 -4.54 -20.98 53.01
N ALA A 15 -4.44 -22.27 52.71
CA ALA A 15 -3.28 -22.85 52.02
C ALA A 15 -3.33 -22.70 50.48
N PHE A 16 -4.48 -22.31 49.91
CA PHE A 16 -4.66 -22.16 48.46
C PHE A 16 -4.38 -20.74 47.91
N ILE A 17 -4.00 -19.78 48.76
CA ILE A 17 -3.78 -18.37 48.34
C ILE A 17 -2.30 -18.04 48.09
N LEU A 18 -1.36 -18.97 48.33
CA LEU A 18 0.08 -18.72 48.17
C LEU A 18 0.74 -19.38 46.94
N VAL A 19 -0.04 -19.81 45.95
CA VAL A 19 0.46 -20.11 44.60
C VAL A 19 0.12 -18.95 43.67
N SER A 20 0.57 -17.74 44.04
CA SER A 20 0.80 -16.73 43.02
C SER A 20 2.10 -17.11 42.33
N CYS A 21 1.95 -17.70 41.14
CA CYS A 21 3.07 -17.88 40.23
C CYS A 21 3.83 -16.56 40.17
N LYS A 22 5.11 -16.61 40.52
CA LYS A 22 6.07 -15.62 40.02
C LYS A 22 6.01 -15.72 38.50
N TYR A 23 5.09 -14.97 37.90
CA TYR A 23 5.27 -14.49 36.55
C TYR A 23 6.52 -13.63 36.66
N GLU A 24 7.66 -14.22 36.27
CA GLU A 24 8.71 -13.41 35.67
C GLU A 24 8.01 -12.62 34.57
N ASN A 25 7.66 -11.37 34.90
CA ASN A 25 7.71 -10.34 33.91
C ASN A 25 9.15 -10.39 33.39
N LYS A 26 9.37 -11.23 32.37
CA LYS A 26 10.19 -10.80 31.26
C LYS A 26 9.56 -9.48 30.88
N GLU A 27 10.08 -8.40 31.44
CA GLU A 27 10.00 -7.11 30.81
C GLU A 27 10.22 -7.43 29.35
N LYS A 28 9.17 -7.21 28.54
CA LYS A 28 9.35 -7.13 27.10
C LYS A 28 10.50 -6.17 26.98
N ASP A 29 11.66 -6.70 26.64
CA ASP A 29 12.87 -5.94 26.41
C ASP A 29 12.45 -4.96 25.32
N PHE A 30 12.03 -3.77 25.74
CA PHE A 30 11.65 -2.70 24.84
C PHE A 30 12.99 -2.40 24.20
N CYS A 31 13.22 -3.01 23.03
CA CYS A 31 14.46 -2.87 22.29
C CYS A 31 14.62 -1.37 22.05
N LYS A 32 15.43 -0.77 22.92
CA LYS A 32 15.48 0.68 23.10
C LYS A 32 16.17 1.23 21.89
N GLU A 33 15.56 2.26 21.30
CA GLU A 33 16.16 2.94 20.15
C GLU A 33 17.57 3.44 20.50
N ASP A 34 18.52 3.19 19.61
CA ASP A 34 19.87 3.74 19.69
C ASP A 34 19.86 5.19 19.18
N LEU A 35 19.73 6.12 20.12
CA LEU A 35 19.72 7.56 19.85
C LEU A 35 21.08 8.06 19.33
N LYS A 36 22.19 7.40 19.67
CA LYS A 36 23.51 7.78 19.17
C LYS A 36 23.63 7.42 17.69
N ALA A 37 23.22 6.21 17.32
CA ALA A 37 23.11 5.79 15.93
C ALA A 37 22.16 6.70 15.15
N LYS A 38 20.98 7.02 15.71
CA LYS A 38 20.03 7.95 15.07
C LYS A 38 20.64 9.33 14.79
N LYS A 39 21.46 9.84 15.72
CA LYS A 39 22.19 11.09 15.53
C LYS A 39 23.25 10.97 14.42
N MET A 40 23.96 9.85 14.35
CA MET A 40 24.92 9.56 13.26
C MET A 40 24.23 9.45 11.91
N MET A 41 22.98 8.98 11.85
CA MET A 41 22.20 8.87 10.61
C MET A 41 21.81 10.24 10.01
N GLN A 42 21.84 11.34 10.76
CA GLN A 42 21.42 12.65 10.25
C GLN A 42 22.33 13.13 9.10
N GLY A 43 21.73 13.70 8.05
CA GLY A 43 22.44 14.22 6.88
C GLY A 43 21.97 13.62 5.56
N VAL A 44 22.74 13.84 4.50
CA VAL A 44 22.50 13.30 3.16
C VAL A 44 23.45 12.13 2.91
N TRP A 45 22.90 11.02 2.41
CA TRP A 45 23.63 9.80 2.14
C TRP A 45 23.69 9.54 0.63
N TYR A 46 24.89 9.33 0.12
CA TYR A 46 25.17 9.14 -1.30
C TYR A 46 25.84 7.79 -1.56
N ASP A 47 25.54 7.20 -2.71
CA ASP A 47 26.33 6.10 -3.27
C ASP A 47 27.43 6.70 -4.14
N GLU A 48 28.69 6.39 -3.81
CA GLU A 48 29.86 6.90 -4.52
C GLU A 48 30.04 6.25 -5.90
N LEU A 49 29.57 5.01 -6.08
CA LEU A 49 29.70 4.27 -7.33
C LEU A 49 28.68 4.74 -8.37
N GLU A 50 27.44 4.98 -7.94
CA GLU A 50 26.36 5.47 -8.80
C GLU A 50 26.30 7.00 -8.92
N ASP A 51 27.12 7.73 -8.14
CA ASP A 51 27.17 9.20 -8.06
C ASP A 51 25.78 9.84 -7.88
N ASN A 52 24.99 9.25 -7.00
CA ASN A 52 23.63 9.67 -6.71
C ASN A 52 23.37 9.80 -5.20
N VAL A 53 22.42 10.65 -4.85
CA VAL A 53 21.88 10.69 -3.48
C VAL A 53 20.89 9.56 -3.35
N VAL A 54 21.03 8.74 -2.30
CA VAL A 54 20.11 7.63 -2.02
C VAL A 54 18.96 8.10 -1.13
N PHE A 55 19.29 8.77 -0.03
CA PHE A 55 18.29 9.43 0.82
C PHE A 55 18.91 10.52 1.68
N SER A 56 18.05 11.31 2.31
CA SER A 56 18.44 12.23 3.39
C SER A 56 17.65 11.94 4.66
N VAL A 57 18.23 12.27 5.80
CA VAL A 57 17.67 12.03 7.12
C VAL A 57 17.54 13.35 7.86
N ASN A 58 16.33 13.67 8.31
CA ASN A 58 16.05 14.83 9.14
C ASN A 58 15.12 14.44 10.29
N GLY A 59 15.64 14.52 11.52
CA GLY A 59 14.92 14.11 12.72
C GLY A 59 14.72 12.60 12.74
N ASP A 60 13.47 12.17 12.68
CA ASP A 60 13.05 10.77 12.69
C ASP A 60 12.61 10.25 11.32
N THR A 61 12.81 11.03 10.27
CA THR A 61 12.25 10.74 8.94
C THR A 61 13.36 10.69 7.88
N ILE A 62 13.27 9.68 7.02
CA ILE A 62 14.06 9.52 5.80
C ILE A 62 13.26 10.12 4.63
N PHE A 63 13.92 10.93 3.81
CA PHE A 63 13.38 11.55 2.61
C PHE A 63 14.14 11.05 1.39
N TYR A 64 13.42 10.66 0.35
CA TYR A 64 13.97 10.13 -0.88
C TYR A 64 14.17 11.25 -1.92
N PRO A 65 15.16 11.11 -2.82
CA PRO A 65 15.45 12.11 -3.85
C PRO A 65 14.38 12.17 -4.94
N ASP A 66 13.57 11.13 -5.11
CA ASP A 66 12.50 11.09 -6.10
C ASP A 66 11.19 11.71 -5.58
N SER A 67 10.24 11.97 -6.47
CA SER A 67 8.96 12.60 -6.13
C SER A 67 7.83 11.63 -5.86
N ILE A 68 8.07 10.32 -5.92
CA ILE A 68 7.04 9.27 -5.88
C ILE A 68 7.07 8.50 -4.55
N SER A 69 8.27 8.32 -3.99
CA SER A 69 8.51 7.65 -2.71
C SER A 69 8.07 8.53 -1.55
N LEU A 70 7.31 7.94 -0.63
CA LEU A 70 6.89 8.61 0.59
C LEU A 70 8.06 8.71 1.58
N PRO A 71 8.23 9.85 2.26
CA PRO A 71 9.09 9.91 3.43
C PRO A 71 8.67 8.87 4.47
N VAL A 72 9.65 8.23 5.09
CA VAL A 72 9.42 7.12 6.03
C VAL A 72 10.05 7.41 7.38
N ALA A 73 9.28 7.21 8.45
CA ALA A 73 9.82 7.28 9.79
C ALA A 73 10.78 6.11 10.02
N PHE A 74 11.92 6.36 10.68
CA PHE A 74 12.90 5.31 10.95
C PHE A 74 13.33 5.30 12.42
N THR A 75 13.80 4.14 12.84
CA THR A 75 14.48 3.93 14.13
C THR A 75 15.70 3.05 13.91
N VAL A 76 16.67 3.13 14.83
CA VAL A 76 17.80 2.18 14.87
C VAL A 76 17.67 1.34 16.13
N ILE A 77 17.52 0.03 15.97
CA ILE A 77 17.27 -0.90 17.07
C ILE A 77 18.11 -2.15 16.83
N ASN A 78 18.91 -2.54 17.83
CA ASN A 78 19.75 -3.75 17.79
C ASN A 78 20.55 -3.87 16.48
N ASP A 79 21.38 -2.86 16.18
CA ASP A 79 22.18 -2.78 14.96
C ASP A 79 21.37 -2.96 13.66
N SER A 80 20.11 -2.51 13.64
CA SER A 80 19.25 -2.59 12.47
C SER A 80 18.55 -1.27 12.20
N LEU A 81 18.62 -0.82 10.94
CA LEU A 81 17.81 0.28 10.43
C LEU A 81 16.38 -0.24 10.23
N CYS A 82 15.44 0.28 11.00
CA CYS A 82 14.03 -0.09 10.95
C CYS A 82 13.24 1.02 10.25
N LEU A 83 12.64 0.72 9.11
CA LEU A 83 11.76 1.63 8.38
C LEU A 83 10.31 1.34 8.75
N ASN A 84 9.61 2.35 9.25
CA ASN A 84 8.23 2.28 9.72
C ASN A 84 7.25 2.76 8.63
N GLY A 85 7.31 2.12 7.47
CA GLY A 85 6.37 2.33 6.36
C GLY A 85 5.05 1.58 6.58
N ALA A 86 4.30 1.38 5.49
CA ALA A 86 3.11 0.53 5.45
C ALA A 86 3.40 -0.90 5.96
N ILE A 87 4.61 -1.38 5.69
CA ILE A 87 5.17 -2.61 6.25
C ILE A 87 6.49 -2.28 6.93
N MET A 88 6.57 -2.54 8.24
CA MET A 88 7.82 -2.39 8.99
C MET A 88 8.89 -3.31 8.40
N THR A 89 9.98 -2.73 7.94
CA THR A 89 11.10 -3.45 7.31
C THR A 89 12.39 -3.16 8.05
N LYS A 90 13.25 -4.17 8.21
CA LYS A 90 14.50 -4.07 8.97
C LYS A 90 15.69 -4.43 8.10
N TYR A 91 16.73 -3.61 8.17
CA TYR A 91 18.00 -3.81 7.48
C TYR A 91 19.12 -3.90 8.50
N PRO A 92 19.83 -5.05 8.61
CA PRO A 92 20.97 -5.18 9.51
C PRO A 92 22.08 -4.21 9.10
N ILE A 93 22.51 -3.37 10.04
CA ILE A 93 23.64 -2.46 9.90
C ILE A 93 24.92 -3.27 10.16
N LYS A 94 25.84 -3.22 9.20
CA LYS A 94 27.18 -3.80 9.33
C LYS A 94 28.18 -2.80 9.89
N ASN A 95 28.06 -1.54 9.51
CA ASN A 95 28.91 -0.48 9.99
C ASN A 95 28.15 0.85 9.97
N LEU A 96 28.25 1.62 11.04
CA LEU A 96 27.73 2.98 11.12
C LEU A 96 28.74 3.86 11.84
N THR A 97 29.26 4.84 11.13
CA THR A 97 30.11 5.90 11.66
C THR A 97 29.52 7.27 11.33
N GLU A 98 30.23 8.34 11.65
CA GLU A 98 29.78 9.70 11.32
C GLU A 98 29.73 9.96 9.80
N HIS A 99 30.51 9.23 9.00
CA HIS A 99 30.68 9.48 7.55
C HIS A 99 30.37 8.27 6.66
N LEU A 100 30.09 7.11 7.24
CA LEU A 100 29.92 5.84 6.53
C LEU A 100 28.77 5.05 7.13
N LEU A 101 27.90 4.53 6.25
CA LEU A 101 26.83 3.62 6.58
C LEU A 101 26.95 2.38 5.66
N ILE A 102 26.95 1.20 6.27
CA ILE A 102 26.89 -0.07 5.56
C ILE A 102 25.77 -0.90 6.15
N PHE A 103 24.82 -1.33 5.34
CA PHE A 103 23.72 -2.21 5.75
C PHE A 103 23.45 -3.29 4.70
N LYS A 104 22.71 -4.32 5.09
CA LYS A 104 22.28 -5.39 4.17
C LYS A 104 20.84 -5.19 3.73
N ASN A 105 20.60 -5.21 2.41
CA ASN A 105 19.25 -5.23 1.84
C ASN A 105 18.61 -6.63 1.98
N GLN A 106 17.36 -6.81 1.53
CA GLN A 106 16.66 -8.12 1.60
C GLN A 106 17.34 -9.24 0.80
N ASN A 107 18.14 -8.90 -0.21
CA ASN A 107 18.87 -9.89 -1.01
C ASN A 107 20.18 -10.32 -0.33
N GLY A 108 20.59 -9.62 0.73
CA GLY A 108 21.84 -9.85 1.44
C GLY A 108 23.03 -9.04 0.92
N ASP A 109 22.81 -8.18 -0.09
CA ASP A 109 23.82 -7.28 -0.65
C ASP A 109 24.18 -6.19 0.35
N GLU A 110 25.46 -5.82 0.39
CA GLU A 110 25.96 -4.75 1.24
C GLU A 110 25.85 -3.41 0.52
N ILE A 111 24.94 -2.57 1.00
CA ILE A 111 24.77 -1.20 0.52
C ILE A 111 25.71 -0.31 1.33
N LYS A 112 26.60 0.40 0.64
CA LYS A 112 27.64 1.25 1.24
C LYS A 112 27.39 2.70 0.86
N LEU A 113 26.96 3.50 1.83
CA LEU A 113 26.66 4.92 1.64
C LEU A 113 27.63 5.78 2.42
N PHE A 114 27.97 6.91 1.85
CA PHE A 114 28.81 7.92 2.47
C PHE A 114 27.97 9.15 2.79
N LYS A 115 28.35 9.88 3.84
CA LYS A 115 27.68 11.12 4.19
C LYS A 115 28.26 12.27 3.37
N ASP A 116 27.41 13.03 2.70
CA ASP A 116 27.84 14.25 2.00
C ASP A 116 28.03 15.38 3.03
N GLU A 117 29.28 15.59 3.44
CA GLU A 117 29.67 16.68 4.34
C GLU A 117 29.54 18.07 3.69
N ASN A 118 29.56 18.12 2.36
CA ASN A 118 29.49 19.35 1.58
C ASN A 118 28.09 19.57 0.99
N ALA A 119 27.09 18.79 1.41
CA ALA A 119 25.72 18.98 0.98
C ALA A 119 25.28 20.38 1.40
N SER A 120 25.32 21.31 0.43
CA SER A 120 24.81 22.66 0.68
C SER A 120 23.39 22.54 1.24
N SER A 121 23.01 23.43 2.16
CA SER A 121 21.65 23.45 2.73
C SER A 121 20.58 23.35 1.63
N LYS A 122 20.83 23.94 0.46
CA LYS A 122 20.00 23.81 -0.74
C LYS A 122 19.81 22.38 -1.25
N LYS A 123 20.85 21.53 -1.31
CA LYS A 123 20.71 20.11 -1.71
C LYS A 123 19.87 19.32 -0.70
N VAL A 124 20.11 19.55 0.59
CA VAL A 124 19.33 18.93 1.68
C VAL A 124 17.85 19.36 1.57
N ASP A 125 17.61 20.65 1.33
CA ASP A 125 16.27 21.20 1.17
C ASP A 125 15.57 20.65 -0.09
N LEU A 126 16.29 20.47 -1.21
CA LEU A 126 15.71 19.91 -2.43
C LEU A 126 15.19 18.48 -2.21
N VAL A 127 15.94 17.63 -1.51
CA VAL A 127 15.50 16.26 -1.21
C VAL A 127 14.35 16.27 -0.20
N LYS A 128 14.44 17.10 0.85
CA LYS A 128 13.40 17.21 1.89
C LYS A 128 12.06 17.75 1.33
N TYR A 129 12.12 18.71 0.42
CA TYR A 129 10.94 19.37 -0.14
C TYR A 129 10.56 18.85 -1.51
N ASN A 130 11.18 17.77 -2.00
CA ASN A 130 10.68 17.12 -3.20
C ASN A 130 9.29 16.60 -2.86
N ARG A 131 8.27 17.34 -3.31
CA ARG A 131 6.90 17.10 -2.87
C ARG A 131 6.47 15.78 -3.47
N HIS A 132 6.11 14.85 -2.59
CA HIS A 132 5.44 13.63 -3.00
C HIS A 132 4.30 13.97 -3.97
N VAL A 133 4.36 13.40 -5.18
CA VAL A 133 3.36 13.51 -6.22
C VAL A 133 2.68 12.16 -6.34
N ALA A 134 1.43 12.09 -5.90
CA ALA A 134 0.62 10.92 -6.12
C ALA A 134 0.36 10.72 -7.62
N ILE A 135 0.52 9.49 -8.08
CA ILE A 135 0.47 9.16 -9.50
C ILE A 135 -0.97 8.84 -9.92
N ASN A 136 -1.43 9.51 -10.98
CA ASN A 136 -2.65 9.18 -11.70
C ASN A 136 -2.46 9.53 -13.18
N GLN A 137 -3.30 8.97 -14.05
CA GLN A 137 -3.32 9.30 -15.47
C GLN A 137 -3.71 10.78 -15.75
N HIS A 138 -4.33 11.47 -14.78
CA HIS A 138 -4.75 12.88 -14.82
C HIS A 138 -5.62 13.26 -16.03
N ARG A 139 -6.24 12.27 -16.67
CA ARG A 139 -7.01 12.45 -17.91
C ARG A 139 -8.33 11.71 -17.81
N ILE A 140 -9.40 12.38 -18.21
CA ILE A 140 -10.71 11.75 -18.42
C ILE A 140 -10.65 11.02 -19.76
N ILE A 141 -10.96 9.74 -19.77
CA ILE A 141 -11.07 8.93 -20.99
C ILE A 141 -12.56 8.72 -21.28
N LYS A 142 -12.99 8.93 -22.51
CA LYS A 142 -14.37 8.70 -22.95
C LYS A 142 -14.37 7.79 -24.17
N LYS A 143 -15.19 6.75 -24.14
CA LYS A 143 -15.40 5.81 -25.24
C LYS A 143 -16.88 5.78 -25.60
N ASP A 144 -17.17 5.76 -26.88
CA ASP A 144 -18.51 5.64 -27.45
C ASP A 144 -18.54 4.40 -28.34
N THR A 145 -19.55 3.54 -28.16
CA THR A 145 -19.78 2.35 -28.95
C THR A 145 -21.25 2.26 -29.30
N VAL A 146 -21.54 2.01 -30.58
CA VAL A 146 -22.91 1.87 -31.08
C VAL A 146 -23.15 0.43 -31.51
N VAL A 147 -24.17 -0.21 -30.94
CA VAL A 147 -24.54 -1.59 -31.26
C VAL A 147 -26.00 -1.69 -31.69
N MET A 148 -26.26 -2.58 -32.64
CA MET A 148 -27.60 -2.87 -33.15
C MET A 148 -28.15 -4.13 -32.48
N LEU A 149 -29.29 -4.02 -31.81
CA LEU A 149 -30.02 -5.15 -31.21
C LEU A 149 -31.44 -5.16 -31.75
N GLU A 150 -31.83 -6.23 -32.43
CA GLU A 150 -33.19 -6.39 -32.98
C GLU A 150 -33.70 -5.16 -33.77
N GLY A 151 -32.79 -4.53 -34.54
CA GLY A 151 -33.10 -3.33 -35.31
C GLY A 151 -33.09 -2.02 -34.52
N VAL A 152 -32.82 -2.05 -33.21
CA VAL A 152 -32.72 -0.87 -32.34
C VAL A 152 -31.25 -0.49 -32.11
N LYS A 153 -30.93 0.79 -32.27
CA LYS A 153 -29.62 1.36 -31.93
C LYS A 153 -29.48 1.55 -30.42
N ASN A 154 -28.39 1.04 -29.87
CA ASN A 154 -27.98 1.26 -28.49
C ASN A 154 -26.63 1.96 -28.50
N HIS A 155 -26.53 3.10 -27.79
CA HIS A 155 -25.27 3.80 -27.57
C HIS A 155 -24.75 3.43 -26.19
N ILE A 156 -23.47 3.09 -26.12
CA ILE A 156 -22.76 2.70 -24.91
C ILE A 156 -21.64 3.71 -24.71
N TYR A 157 -21.75 4.47 -23.64
CA TYR A 157 -20.75 5.44 -23.21
C TYR A 157 -20.00 4.90 -22.01
N ILE A 158 -18.67 4.84 -22.09
CA ILE A 158 -17.81 4.48 -20.97
C ILE A 158 -16.88 5.65 -20.67
N GLN A 159 -16.80 6.06 -19.42
CA GLN A 159 -15.97 7.18 -18.99
C GLN A 159 -15.10 6.81 -17.79
N VAL A 160 -13.78 6.90 -17.94
CA VAL A 160 -12.82 6.77 -16.84
C VAL A 160 -12.60 8.16 -16.23
N ASN A 161 -12.89 8.30 -14.94
CA ASN A 161 -12.72 9.53 -14.18
C ASN A 161 -11.60 9.37 -13.15
N PRO A 162 -10.48 10.10 -13.29
CA PRO A 162 -9.49 10.27 -12.23
C PRO A 162 -10.14 10.71 -10.92
N THR A 163 -9.71 10.11 -9.80
CA THR A 163 -10.14 10.52 -8.46
C THR A 163 -8.94 10.91 -7.60
N THR A 164 -9.20 11.23 -6.33
CA THR A 164 -8.17 11.42 -5.29
C THR A 164 -8.13 10.26 -4.29
N TYR A 165 -8.80 9.14 -4.59
CA TYR A 165 -8.82 7.97 -3.72
C TYR A 165 -7.46 7.26 -3.74
N LYS A 166 -6.79 7.27 -2.59
CA LYS A 166 -5.41 6.79 -2.45
C LYS A 166 -5.32 5.27 -2.55
N VAL A 167 -4.32 4.80 -3.28
CA VAL A 167 -3.87 3.41 -3.34
C VAL A 167 -2.40 3.40 -2.97
N SER A 168 -2.08 2.80 -1.82
CA SER A 168 -0.70 2.65 -1.37
C SER A 168 -0.09 1.38 -1.94
N LYS A 169 1.15 1.48 -2.41
CA LYS A 169 1.92 0.33 -2.88
C LYS A 169 3.35 0.40 -2.34
N SER A 170 3.80 -0.70 -1.73
CA SER A 170 5.20 -0.85 -1.34
C SER A 170 6.00 -1.42 -2.51
N ASN A 171 7.11 -0.78 -2.83
CA ASN A 171 8.11 -1.19 -3.83
C ASN A 171 9.49 -1.25 -3.17
N TYR A 172 10.52 -1.51 -3.96
CA TYR A 172 11.93 -1.37 -3.57
C TYR A 172 12.61 -0.41 -4.55
N ASP A 173 13.48 0.46 -4.05
CA ASP A 173 14.34 1.31 -4.87
C ASP A 173 15.54 0.51 -5.44
N ASN A 174 16.46 1.20 -6.10
CA ASN A 174 17.59 0.60 -6.80
C ASN A 174 18.56 -0.10 -5.82
N GLU A 175 18.68 0.43 -4.61
CA GLU A 175 19.50 -0.10 -3.51
C GLU A 175 18.80 -1.28 -2.81
N GLY A 176 17.57 -1.60 -3.23
CA GLY A 176 16.76 -2.63 -2.62
C GLY A 176 16.19 -2.20 -1.28
N VAL A 177 16.06 -0.91 -0.99
CA VAL A 177 15.36 -0.40 0.19
C VAL A 177 13.88 -0.24 -0.14
N ARG A 178 13.03 -0.75 0.77
CA ARG A 178 11.59 -0.64 0.67
C ARG A 178 11.15 0.81 0.74
N VAL A 179 10.41 1.24 -0.28
CA VAL A 179 9.74 2.53 -0.36
C VAL A 179 8.23 2.33 -0.54
N ASP A 180 7.44 3.27 -0.04
CA ASP A 180 5.99 3.27 -0.22
C ASP A 180 5.58 4.40 -1.17
N ASN A 181 4.73 4.11 -2.14
CA ASN A 181 4.22 5.06 -3.13
C ASN A 181 2.71 5.22 -2.97
N ILE A 182 2.18 6.41 -3.34
CA ILE A 182 0.73 6.66 -3.42
C ILE A 182 0.33 6.87 -4.87
N TYR A 183 -0.68 6.13 -5.30
CA TYR A 183 -1.39 6.31 -6.55
C TYR A 183 -2.82 6.78 -6.27
N TYR A 184 -3.52 7.26 -7.29
CA TYR A 184 -4.96 7.47 -7.21
C TYR A 184 -5.75 6.51 -8.09
N ASP A 185 -6.81 5.98 -7.50
CA ASP A 185 -7.79 5.14 -8.18
C ASP A 185 -8.68 5.94 -9.13
N ASN A 186 -9.45 5.24 -9.96
CA ASN A 186 -10.45 5.84 -10.83
C ASN A 186 -11.87 5.35 -10.49
N THR A 187 -12.86 6.12 -10.92
CA THR A 187 -14.24 5.68 -11.06
C THR A 187 -14.53 5.50 -12.54
N VAL A 188 -15.14 4.38 -12.94
CA VAL A 188 -15.48 4.15 -14.36
C VAL A 188 -16.98 4.08 -14.52
N SER A 189 -17.53 5.03 -15.26
CA SER A 189 -18.97 5.14 -15.52
C SER A 189 -19.35 4.37 -16.78
N ILE A 190 -20.43 3.58 -16.73
CA ILE A 190 -21.10 3.03 -17.92
C ILE A 190 -22.46 3.69 -18.05
N CYS A 191 -22.80 4.15 -19.26
CA CYS A 191 -24.10 4.71 -19.59
C CYS A 191 -24.62 4.09 -20.90
N ILE A 192 -25.75 3.40 -20.84
CA ILE A 192 -26.41 2.79 -22.01
C ILE A 192 -27.64 3.63 -22.37
N VAL A 193 -27.74 3.99 -23.65
CA VAL A 193 -28.83 4.79 -24.21
C VAL A 193 -29.51 4.00 -25.31
N LYS A 194 -30.81 3.77 -25.16
CA LYS A 194 -31.67 3.11 -26.15
C LYS A 194 -32.76 4.09 -26.57
N ASN A 195 -32.95 4.31 -27.87
CA ASN A 195 -33.96 5.24 -28.39
C ASN A 195 -33.92 6.63 -27.72
N SER A 196 -32.73 7.19 -27.53
CA SER A 196 -32.51 8.48 -26.85
C SER A 196 -32.89 8.52 -25.36
N VAL A 197 -33.18 7.38 -24.74
CA VAL A 197 -33.43 7.24 -23.30
C VAL A 197 -32.26 6.53 -22.64
N LYS A 198 -31.72 7.11 -21.56
CA LYS A 198 -30.71 6.46 -20.72
C LYS A 198 -31.36 5.32 -19.96
N THR A 199 -31.06 4.08 -20.33
CA THR A 199 -31.65 2.89 -19.71
C THR A 199 -30.81 2.39 -18.54
N PHE A 200 -29.50 2.60 -18.58
CA PHE A 200 -28.58 2.23 -17.52
C PHE A 200 -27.52 3.32 -17.33
N ILE A 201 -27.23 3.65 -16.07
CA ILE A 201 -26.11 4.53 -15.68
C ILE A 201 -25.58 3.99 -14.35
N HIS A 202 -24.29 3.70 -14.28
CA HIS A 202 -23.64 3.29 -13.04
C HIS A 202 -22.18 3.71 -13.02
N ASP A 203 -21.74 4.20 -11.87
CA ASP A 203 -20.36 4.55 -11.58
C ASP A 203 -19.71 3.39 -10.83
N PHE A 204 -18.84 2.64 -11.50
CA PHE A 204 -18.16 1.50 -10.90
C PHE A 204 -16.94 1.94 -10.09
N HIS A 205 -16.82 1.37 -8.90
CA HIS A 205 -15.65 1.47 -8.03
C HIS A 205 -15.02 0.11 -7.82
N LYS A 206 -13.68 0.04 -7.67
CA LYS A 206 -12.97 -1.25 -7.51
C LYS A 206 -13.48 -2.13 -6.35
N LYS A 207 -14.10 -1.54 -5.33
CA LYS A 207 -14.65 -2.27 -4.18
C LYS A 207 -15.85 -3.15 -4.54
N GLU A 208 -16.57 -2.85 -5.62
CA GLU A 208 -17.71 -3.65 -6.07
C GLU A 208 -17.28 -5.02 -6.61
N PHE A 209 -16.01 -5.17 -6.96
CA PHE A 209 -15.43 -6.42 -7.46
C PHE A 209 -14.96 -7.36 -6.33
N LEU A 210 -15.19 -7.00 -5.06
CA LEU A 210 -14.94 -7.87 -3.93
C LEU A 210 -15.79 -9.15 -4.05
N GLY A 211 -15.16 -10.30 -3.81
CA GLY A 211 -15.78 -11.63 -3.99
C GLY A 211 -15.45 -12.26 -5.34
N THR A 212 -15.27 -11.44 -6.38
CA THR A 212 -14.75 -11.89 -7.68
C THR A 212 -13.22 -11.87 -7.71
N ILE A 213 -12.63 -10.77 -7.22
CA ILE A 213 -11.19 -10.58 -7.13
C ILE A 213 -10.74 -10.64 -5.66
N PRO A 214 -9.58 -11.28 -5.37
CA PRO A 214 -9.06 -11.35 -4.02
C PRO A 214 -8.89 -9.97 -3.36
N SER A 215 -9.25 -9.86 -2.08
CA SER A 215 -9.24 -8.59 -1.34
C SER A 215 -7.87 -7.92 -1.29
N GLY A 216 -6.80 -8.69 -1.13
CA GLY A 216 -5.42 -8.17 -1.13
C GLY A 216 -5.05 -7.49 -2.45
N ILE A 217 -5.58 -7.97 -3.57
CA ILE A 217 -5.39 -7.37 -4.89
C ILE A 217 -6.20 -6.08 -4.99
N ILE A 218 -7.49 -6.10 -4.64
CA ILE A 218 -8.36 -4.92 -4.70
C ILE A 218 -7.79 -3.75 -3.88
N GLN A 219 -7.17 -4.02 -2.72
CA GLN A 219 -6.58 -2.97 -1.90
C GLN A 219 -5.43 -2.23 -2.59
N GLN A 220 -4.62 -2.96 -3.37
CA GLN A 220 -3.40 -2.45 -4.01
C GLN A 220 -3.58 -2.10 -5.50
N SER A 221 -4.75 -2.39 -6.08
CA SER A 221 -5.03 -2.14 -7.50
C SER A 221 -5.70 -0.80 -7.76
N ILE A 222 -5.66 -0.36 -9.01
CA ILE A 222 -6.46 0.73 -9.58
C ILE A 222 -7.47 0.11 -10.55
N LEU A 223 -8.72 0.58 -10.55
CA LEU A 223 -9.66 0.33 -11.64
C LEU A 223 -9.18 1.13 -12.86
N ASN A 224 -8.50 0.46 -13.77
CA ASN A 224 -7.86 1.13 -14.91
C ASN A 224 -8.89 1.52 -15.96
N ASP A 225 -9.79 0.60 -16.28
CA ASP A 225 -10.67 0.73 -17.43
C ASP A 225 -11.85 -0.24 -17.34
N ILE A 226 -12.89 0.06 -18.10
CA ILE A 226 -13.95 -0.88 -18.47
C ILE A 226 -14.10 -0.83 -19.99
N ILE A 227 -14.16 -1.98 -20.63
CA ILE A 227 -14.37 -2.08 -22.08
C ILE A 227 -15.63 -2.85 -22.38
N TYR A 228 -16.31 -2.47 -23.46
CA TYR A 228 -17.41 -3.25 -24.00
C TYR A 228 -16.83 -4.43 -24.79
N GLU A 229 -17.27 -5.64 -24.48
CA GLU A 229 -16.81 -6.86 -25.16
C GLU A 229 -17.84 -7.36 -26.18
N GLY A 230 -19.12 -7.38 -25.80
CA GLY A 230 -20.13 -8.00 -26.63
C GLY A 230 -21.50 -8.01 -25.98
N HIS A 231 -22.41 -8.79 -26.55
CA HIS A 231 -23.73 -9.00 -25.99
C HIS A 231 -24.26 -10.37 -26.38
N ASP A 232 -25.11 -10.93 -25.53
CA ASP A 232 -25.82 -12.18 -25.78
C ASP A 232 -27.20 -12.17 -25.11
N SER A 233 -27.79 -13.34 -24.83
CA SER A 233 -29.09 -13.45 -24.17
C SER A 233 -29.13 -12.86 -22.75
N ASP A 234 -28.00 -12.81 -22.06
CA ASP A 234 -27.91 -12.36 -20.67
C ASP A 234 -27.77 -10.84 -20.57
N GLY A 235 -27.17 -10.20 -21.59
CA GLY A 235 -27.15 -8.74 -21.72
C GLY A 235 -25.95 -8.19 -22.45
N PHE A 236 -25.52 -6.99 -22.05
CA PHE A 236 -24.28 -6.36 -22.52
C PHE A 236 -23.12 -6.74 -21.61
N HIS A 237 -22.05 -7.26 -22.21
CA HIS A 237 -20.86 -7.75 -21.51
C HIS A 237 -19.77 -6.70 -21.56
N PHE A 238 -19.17 -6.48 -20.40
CA PHE A 238 -18.06 -5.56 -20.22
C PHE A 238 -16.95 -6.22 -19.41
N TYR A 239 -15.71 -5.88 -19.73
CA TYR A 239 -14.55 -6.31 -18.97
C TYR A 239 -13.94 -5.15 -18.21
N ALA A 240 -13.96 -5.25 -16.88
CA ALA A 240 -13.30 -4.33 -15.97
C ALA A 240 -11.87 -4.81 -15.72
N THR A 241 -10.91 -3.90 -15.90
CA THR A 241 -9.48 -4.19 -15.73
C THR A 241 -8.94 -3.50 -14.48
N MET A 242 -8.41 -4.30 -13.55
CA MET A 242 -7.80 -3.86 -12.30
C MET A 242 -6.29 -4.14 -12.36
N GLY A 243 -5.47 -3.10 -12.39
CA GLY A 243 -4.02 -3.23 -12.42
C GLY A 243 -3.40 -2.85 -11.10
N ILE A 244 -2.41 -3.60 -10.64
CA ILE A 244 -1.52 -3.14 -9.57
C ILE A 244 -0.48 -2.22 -10.23
N PRO A 245 -0.31 -0.96 -9.76
CA PRO A 245 0.66 -0.04 -10.35
C PRO A 245 2.05 -0.66 -10.47
N ASP A 246 2.85 -0.28 -11.46
CA ASP A 246 4.19 -0.83 -11.76
C ASP A 246 4.28 -2.37 -11.83
N THR A 247 3.17 -3.05 -12.11
CA THR A 247 3.17 -4.47 -12.45
C THR A 247 2.56 -4.64 -13.84
N PRO A 248 3.10 -5.57 -14.66
CA PRO A 248 2.57 -5.79 -16.01
C PRO A 248 1.26 -6.60 -16.01
N SER A 249 0.86 -7.16 -14.86
CA SER A 249 -0.29 -8.05 -14.74
C SER A 249 -1.55 -7.29 -14.34
N ASN A 250 -2.66 -7.64 -14.98
CA ASN A 250 -3.99 -7.13 -14.65
C ASN A 250 -4.92 -8.27 -14.23
N TYR A 251 -5.85 -7.94 -13.35
CA TYR A 251 -6.99 -8.77 -13.02
C TYR A 251 -8.20 -8.28 -13.81
N ILE A 252 -8.96 -9.21 -14.36
CA ILE A 252 -10.12 -8.89 -15.17
C ILE A 252 -11.35 -9.53 -14.53
N ALA A 253 -12.43 -8.76 -14.46
CA ALA A 253 -13.74 -9.22 -14.05
C ALA A 253 -14.76 -8.85 -15.13
N GLU A 254 -15.76 -9.70 -15.28
CA GLU A 254 -16.87 -9.45 -16.20
C GLU A 254 -17.99 -8.71 -15.47
N ILE A 255 -18.59 -7.75 -16.16
CA ILE A 255 -19.82 -7.08 -15.78
C ILE A 255 -20.85 -7.40 -16.87
N ILE A 256 -21.98 -7.96 -16.48
CA ILE A 256 -23.11 -8.18 -17.40
C ILE A 256 -24.22 -7.21 -17.00
N VAL A 257 -24.56 -6.28 -17.89
CA VAL A 257 -25.73 -5.41 -17.76
C VAL A 257 -26.88 -6.03 -18.55
N SER A 258 -27.81 -6.64 -17.82
CA SER A 258 -28.98 -7.29 -18.42
C SER A 258 -29.96 -6.31 -19.05
N TYR A 259 -30.83 -6.80 -19.92
CA TYR A 259 -31.84 -5.98 -20.62
C TYR A 259 -32.90 -5.36 -19.70
N ASN A 260 -32.97 -5.77 -18.43
CA ASN A 260 -33.80 -5.13 -17.39
C ASN A 260 -33.03 -4.04 -16.61
N ASN A 261 -31.83 -3.66 -17.07
CA ASN A 261 -30.94 -2.66 -16.50
C ASN A 261 -30.39 -3.00 -15.11
N LYS A 262 -30.31 -4.28 -14.75
CA LYS A 262 -29.54 -4.76 -13.59
C LYS A 262 -28.18 -5.25 -14.05
N HIS A 263 -27.15 -5.01 -13.23
CA HIS A 263 -25.81 -5.51 -13.48
C HIS A 263 -25.43 -6.63 -12.51
N THR A 264 -24.54 -7.51 -12.95
CA THR A 264 -23.87 -8.52 -12.13
C THR A 264 -22.38 -8.50 -12.40
N ILE A 265 -21.57 -8.96 -11.45
CA ILE A 265 -20.12 -9.02 -11.56
C ILE A 265 -19.66 -10.46 -11.31
N SER A 266 -18.88 -11.01 -12.22
CA SER A 266 -18.40 -12.40 -12.18
C SER A 266 -16.95 -12.51 -12.63
N LYS A 267 -16.35 -13.68 -12.40
CA LYS A 267 -15.09 -14.05 -13.06
C LYS A 267 -15.39 -14.32 -14.53
N ILE A 268 -14.43 -14.01 -15.40
CA ILE A 268 -14.50 -14.47 -16.79
C ILE A 268 -14.52 -16.00 -16.78
N MET A 269 -15.58 -16.58 -17.33
CA MET A 269 -15.65 -18.02 -17.58
C MET A 269 -14.93 -18.28 -18.91
N ASN A 270 -13.84 -19.04 -18.85
CA ASN A 270 -13.19 -19.57 -20.06
C ASN A 270 -13.98 -20.75 -20.64
#